data_AF-A0AAJ2A5Y6-F1
#
_entry.id   AF-A0AAJ2A5Y6-F1
#
_cell.length_a   1.000
_cell.length_b   1.000
_cell.length_c   1.000
_cell.angle_alpha   90.00
_cell.angle_beta   90.00
_cell.angle_gamma   90.00
#
_symmetry.space_group_name_H-M   'P 1'
#
loop_
_entity.id
_entity.type
_entity.pdbx_description
1 polymer ?
#
loop_
_entity_poly.entity_id
_entity_poly.type
_entity_poly.pdbx_seq_one_letter_code
_entity_poly.pdbx_strand_id
1 'polypeptide(L)'
;MNLQKLVRAIFFDILLIICLYLWIECGYEHAREIAIAYLCIVAEITWIAALLVRARDYEHGYPVNAFYDFVSTMAIIGILVWERESYIALFLGIPYFLTLVKREVAQAW
;
A
#
# COMPACT_ATOMS: atom_id res chain seq x y z
N MET A 1 -13.90 12.40 7.12
CA MET A 1 -12.61 11.75 7.42
C MET A 1 -12.12 12.26 8.76
N ASN A 2 -11.76 11.39 9.71
CA ASN A 2 -11.41 11.79 11.08
C ASN A 2 -9.93 12.23 11.12
N LEU A 3 -9.62 13.47 11.53
CA LEU A 3 -8.27 14.07 11.46
C LEU A 3 -7.18 13.18 12.11
N GLN A 4 -7.53 12.51 13.21
CA GLN A 4 -6.66 11.55 13.89
C GLN A 4 -6.23 10.36 13.02
N LYS A 5 -7.13 9.87 12.15
CA LYS A 5 -6.81 8.76 11.23
C LYS A 5 -5.81 9.19 10.16
N LEU A 6 -5.98 10.41 9.63
CA LEU A 6 -5.09 10.99 8.63
C LEU A 6 -3.68 11.22 9.20
N VAL A 7 -3.59 11.82 10.39
CA VAL A 7 -2.30 12.07 11.06
C VAL A 7 -1.55 10.77 11.32
N ARG A 8 -2.25 9.71 11.74
CA ARG A 8 -1.65 8.40 11.95
C ARG A 8 -1.12 7.79 10.64
N ALA A 9 -1.86 7.90 9.54
CA ALA A 9 -1.40 7.40 8.23
C ALA A 9 -0.12 8.11 7.79
N ILE A 10 -0.12 9.46 7.84
CA ILE A 10 1.06 10.28 7.50
C ILE A 10 2.28 9.90 8.36
N PHE A 11 2.08 9.65 9.65
CA PHE A 11 3.18 9.24 10.53
C PHE A 11 3.80 7.90 10.10
N PHE A 12 2.99 6.90 9.77
CA PHE A 12 3.49 5.61 9.28
C PHE A 12 4.20 5.75 7.93
N ASP A 13 3.72 6.61 7.04
CA ASP A 13 4.37 6.86 5.75
C ASP A 13 5.74 7.52 5.91
N ILE A 14 5.87 8.48 6.84
CA ILE A 14 7.17 9.10 7.15
C ILE A 14 8.15 8.05 7.70
N LEU A 15 7.69 7.17 8.61
CA LEU A 15 8.52 6.10 9.14
C LEU A 15 8.97 5.12 8.04
N LEU A 16 8.07 4.77 7.12
CA LEU A 16 8.39 3.92 5.99
C LEU A 16 9.43 4.57 5.08
N ILE A 17 9.28 5.87 4.76
CA ILE A 17 10.26 6.62 3.97
C ILE A 17 11.64 6.61 4.63
N ILE A 18 11.70 6.81 5.95
CA ILE A 18 12.97 6.74 6.70
C ILE A 18 13.59 5.34 6.60
N CYS A 19 12.78 4.29 6.73
CA CYS A 19 13.27 2.91 6.60
C CYS A 19 13.79 2.62 5.18
N LEU A 20 13.06 3.05 4.15
CA LEU A 20 13.50 2.92 2.76
C LEU A 20 14.80 3.69 2.50
N TYR A 21 14.93 4.91 3.02
CA TYR A 21 16.17 5.69 2.91
C TYR A 21 17.36 4.98 3.59
N LEU A 22 17.18 4.53 4.84
CA LEU A 22 18.23 3.82 5.57
C LEU A 22 18.63 2.50 4.91
N TRP A 23 17.68 1.84 4.24
CA TRP A 23 17.97 0.64 3.47
C TRP A 23 18.70 0.97 2.17
N ILE A 24 18.16 1.85 1.31
CA ILE A 24 18.67 2.12 -0.04
C ILE A 24 20.02 2.86 0.02
N GLU A 25 20.11 3.94 0.79
CA GLU A 25 21.29 4.81 0.80
C GLU A 25 22.36 4.36 1.80
N CYS A 26 21.94 3.71 2.90
CA CYS A 26 22.84 3.36 3.99
C CYS A 26 23.04 1.85 4.19
N GLY A 27 22.31 0.99 3.46
CA GLY A 27 22.48 -0.47 3.53
C GLY A 27 22.12 -1.10 4.88
N TYR A 28 21.28 -0.46 5.70
CA TYR A 28 20.88 -1.00 7.00
C TYR A 28 19.88 -2.15 6.85
N GLU A 29 20.35 -3.40 7.01
CA GLU A 29 19.51 -4.61 6.88
C GLU A 29 18.32 -4.64 7.84
N HIS A 30 18.44 -4.13 9.07
CA HIS A 30 17.29 -4.08 10.00
C HIS A 30 16.20 -3.09 9.53
N ALA A 31 16.58 -2.00 8.85
CA ALA A 31 15.61 -1.09 8.27
C ALA A 31 14.84 -1.75 7.11
N ARG A 32 15.55 -2.57 6.32
CA ARG A 32 14.94 -3.39 5.27
C ARG A 32 13.94 -4.40 5.84
N GLU A 33 14.32 -5.16 6.87
CA GLU A 33 13.41 -6.12 7.52
C GLU A 33 12.13 -5.47 8.02
N ILE A 34 12.24 -4.30 8.67
CA ILE A 34 11.09 -3.53 9.17
C ILE A 34 10.23 -3.03 8.00
N ALA A 35 10.85 -2.49 6.94
CA ALA A 35 10.13 -2.03 5.75
C ALA A 35 9.37 -3.18 5.07
N ILE A 36 10.03 -4.32 4.87
CA ILE A 36 9.40 -5.52 4.28
C ILE A 36 8.24 -6.02 5.13
N ALA A 37 8.41 -6.10 6.46
CA ALA A 37 7.35 -6.52 7.36
C ALA A 37 6.11 -5.60 7.28
N TYR A 38 6.34 -4.27 7.26
CA TYR A 38 5.27 -3.30 7.09
C TYR A 38 4.54 -3.49 5.75
N LEU A 39 5.29 -3.66 4.66
CA LEU A 39 4.76 -3.86 3.33
C LEU A 39 3.95 -5.16 3.18
N CYS A 40 4.39 -6.24 3.82
CA CYS A 40 3.63 -7.48 3.86
C CYS A 40 2.27 -7.31 4.55
N ILE A 41 2.22 -6.58 5.68
CA ILE A 41 0.96 -6.31 6.38
C ILE A 41 0.00 -5.50 5.49
N VAL A 42 0.52 -4.48 4.79
CA VAL A 42 -0.28 -3.68 3.85
C VAL A 42 -0.81 -4.54 2.71
N ALA A 43 0.02 -5.42 2.14
CA ALA A 43 -0.38 -6.34 1.08
C ALA A 43 -1.48 -7.31 1.54
N GLU A 44 -1.37 -7.89 2.73
CA GLU A 44 -2.39 -8.77 3.31
C GLU A 44 -3.73 -8.05 3.48
N ILE A 45 -3.72 -6.83 4.03
CA ILE A 45 -4.94 -6.02 4.17
C ILE A 45 -5.55 -5.74 2.78
N THR A 46 -4.72 -5.43 1.79
CA THR A 46 -5.16 -5.18 0.41
C THR A 46 -5.74 -6.45 -0.21
N TRP A 47 -5.17 -7.63 0.04
CA TRP A 47 -5.72 -8.92 -0.38
C TRP A 47 -7.07 -9.22 0.26
N ILE A 48 -7.20 -9.01 1.57
CA ILE A 48 -8.46 -9.18 2.29
C ILE A 48 -9.52 -8.27 1.68
N ALA A 49 -9.19 -7.01 1.41
CA ALA A 49 -10.09 -6.08 0.73
C ALA A 49 -10.42 -6.54 -0.70
N ALA A 50 -9.41 -6.95 -1.47
CA ALA A 50 -9.53 -7.44 -2.83
C ALA A 50 -10.40 -8.68 -2.95
N LEU A 51 -10.42 -9.56 -1.95
CA LEU A 51 -11.18 -10.83 -2.00
C LEU A 51 -12.55 -10.70 -1.34
N LEU A 52 -12.61 -10.16 -0.11
CA LEU A 52 -13.79 -10.26 0.75
C LEU A 52 -14.73 -9.06 0.62
N VAL A 53 -14.23 -7.87 0.24
CA VAL A 53 -15.09 -6.69 0.08
C VAL A 53 -15.80 -6.75 -1.27
N ARG A 54 -17.12 -6.60 -1.25
CA ARG A 54 -17.96 -6.55 -2.45
C ARG A 54 -17.73 -5.21 -3.16
N ALA A 55 -17.69 -5.24 -4.49
CA ALA A 55 -17.42 -4.05 -5.31
C ALA A 55 -18.33 -2.86 -4.98
N ARG A 56 -19.65 -3.08 -4.87
CA ARG A 56 -20.64 -2.04 -4.51
C ARG A 56 -20.40 -1.35 -3.17
N ASP A 57 -19.74 -2.04 -2.23
CA ASP A 57 -19.52 -1.59 -0.87
C ASP A 57 -18.14 -0.91 -0.73
N TYR A 58 -17.36 -0.85 -1.82
CA TYR A 58 -16.00 -0.31 -1.83
C TYR A 58 -15.98 1.22 -1.73
N GLU A 59 -17.01 1.90 -2.25
CA GLU A 59 -17.16 3.37 -2.14
C GLU A 59 -17.92 3.80 -0.87
N HIS A 60 -18.74 2.90 -0.32
CA HIS A 60 -19.58 3.20 0.85
C HIS A 60 -18.82 2.95 2.16
N GLY A 61 -17.96 3.90 2.52
CA GLY A 61 -17.60 4.13 3.93
C GLY A 61 -16.24 3.63 4.41
N TYR A 62 -15.31 3.25 3.53
CA TYR A 62 -13.92 3.02 3.95
C TYR A 62 -13.09 4.31 3.81
N PRO A 63 -12.28 4.68 4.82
CA PRO A 63 -11.57 5.97 4.90
C PRO A 63 -10.30 5.95 4.04
N VAL A 64 -10.38 5.35 2.86
CA VAL A 64 -9.27 5.25 1.92
C VAL A 64 -9.44 6.41 0.97
N ASN A 65 -8.61 7.42 1.14
CA ASN A 65 -8.42 8.45 0.14
C ASN A 65 -7.76 7.72 -1.03
N ALA A 66 -8.56 7.08 -1.90
CA ALA A 66 -8.10 6.06 -2.83
C ALA A 66 -7.02 6.56 -3.79
N PHE A 67 -6.95 7.89 -3.99
CA PHE A 67 -5.88 8.54 -4.72
C PHE A 67 -4.55 8.62 -3.93
N TYR A 68 -4.61 8.85 -2.62
CA TYR A 68 -3.42 8.86 -1.75
C TYR A 68 -2.82 7.46 -1.60
N ASP A 69 -3.67 6.46 -1.32
CA ASP A 69 -3.22 5.06 -1.26
C ASP A 69 -2.72 4.58 -2.63
N PHE A 70 -3.29 5.08 -3.73
CA PHE A 70 -2.81 4.83 -5.10
C PHE A 70 -1.40 5.36 -5.31
N VAL A 71 -1.17 6.64 -5.03
CA VAL A 71 0.12 7.30 -5.26
C VAL A 71 1.20 6.70 -4.36
N SER A 72 0.90 6.51 -3.08
CA SER A 72 1.86 5.94 -2.11
C SER A 72 2.20 4.48 -2.44
N THR A 73 1.22 3.64 -2.77
CA THR A 73 1.45 2.23 -3.10
C THR A 73 2.21 2.06 -4.42
N MET A 74 1.90 2.87 -5.45
CA MET A 74 2.64 2.85 -6.71
C MET A 74 4.09 3.35 -6.56
N ALA A 75 4.31 4.39 -5.75
CA ALA A 75 5.66 4.88 -5.45
C ALA A 75 6.51 3.80 -4.76
N ILE A 76 5.94 3.10 -3.79
CA ILE A 76 6.58 1.97 -3.09
C ILE A 76 6.88 0.83 -4.07
N ILE A 77 5.92 0.43 -4.91
CA ILE A 77 6.13 -0.63 -5.91
C ILE A 77 7.24 -0.24 -6.89
N GLY A 78 7.28 1.03 -7.32
CA GLY A 78 8.35 1.55 -8.18
C GLY A 78 9.73 1.43 -7.54
N ILE A 79 9.85 1.79 -6.26
CA ILE A 79 11.09 1.66 -5.48
C ILE A 79 11.51 0.19 -5.36
N LEU A 80 10.57 -0.73 -5.06
CA LEU A 80 10.86 -2.16 -4.94
C LEU A 80 11.33 -2.78 -6.27
N VAL A 81 10.72 -2.38 -7.39
CA VAL A 81 11.16 -2.82 -8.72
C VAL A 81 12.57 -2.31 -9.03
N TRP A 82 12.86 -1.06 -8.67
CA TRP A 82 14.17 -0.44 -8.84
C TRP A 82 15.27 -1.18 -8.06
N GLU A 83 14.98 -1.56 -6.81
CA GLU A 83 15.87 -2.33 -5.94
C GLU A 83 15.91 -3.84 -6.26
N ARG A 84 15.31 -4.27 -7.39
CA ARG A 84 15.23 -5.68 -7.82
C ARG A 84 14.48 -6.61 -6.87
N GLU A 85 13.65 -6.07 -5.99
CA GLU A 85 12.77 -6.80 -5.07
C GLU A 85 11.42 -7.10 -5.75
N SER A 86 11.49 -7.69 -6.95
CA SER A 86 10.33 -7.88 -7.82
C SER A 86 9.24 -8.78 -7.22
N TYR A 87 9.62 -9.71 -6.34
CA TYR A 87 8.67 -10.58 -5.65
C TYR A 87 7.75 -9.79 -4.70
N ILE A 88 8.32 -8.86 -3.93
CA ILE A 88 7.56 -8.02 -2.99
C ILE A 88 6.69 -7.02 -3.77
N ALA A 89 7.24 -6.45 -4.85
CA ALA A 89 6.51 -5.57 -5.74
C ALA A 89 5.27 -6.25 -6.36
N LEU A 90 5.41 -7.50 -6.83
CA LEU A 90 4.29 -8.28 -7.37
C LEU A 90 3.26 -8.62 -6.29
N PHE A 91 3.71 -8.98 -5.09
CA PHE A 91 2.84 -9.32 -3.96
C PHE A 91 1.93 -8.16 -3.56
N LEU A 92 2.43 -6.92 -3.60
CA LEU A 92 1.65 -5.69 -3.41
C LEU A 92 0.82 -5.31 -4.64
N GLY A 93 1.39 -5.45 -5.84
CA GLY A 93 0.78 -4.98 -7.08
C GLY A 93 -0.47 -5.75 -7.48
N ILE A 94 -0.47 -7.08 -7.34
CA ILE A 94 -1.63 -7.92 -7.72
C ILE A 94 -2.91 -7.55 -6.96
N PRO A 95 -2.96 -7.58 -5.62
CA PRO A 95 -4.18 -7.22 -4.89
C PRO A 95 -4.58 -5.77 -5.14
N TYR A 96 -3.60 -4.88 -5.31
CA TYR A 96 -3.84 -3.50 -5.68
C TYR A 96 -4.57 -3.37 -7.04
N PHE A 97 -4.12 -4.04 -8.09
CA PHE A 97 -4.84 -4.05 -9.38
C PHE A 97 -6.24 -4.63 -9.26
N LEU A 98 -6.42 -5.71 -8.48
CA LEU A 98 -7.74 -6.30 -8.25
C LEU A 98 -8.70 -5.33 -7.55
N THR A 99 -8.22 -4.59 -6.55
CA THR A 99 -9.03 -3.56 -5.87
C THR A 99 -9.39 -2.40 -6.79
N LEU A 100 -8.47 -1.98 -7.67
CA LEU A 100 -8.77 -0.98 -8.71
C LEU A 100 -9.83 -1.46 -9.69
N VAL A 101 -9.70 -2.67 -10.23
CA VAL A 101 -10.70 -3.25 -11.14
C VAL A 101 -12.06 -3.36 -10.46
N LYS A 102 -12.10 -3.81 -9.20
CA LYS A 102 -13.35 -3.86 -8.42
C LYS A 102 -13.99 -2.48 -8.25
N ARG A 103 -13.18 -1.44 -8.09
CA ARG A 103 -13.66 -0.07 -7.95
C ARG A 103 -14.24 0.47 -9.26
N GLU A 104 -13.53 0.33 -10.37
CA GLU A 104 -14.03 0.75 -11.69
C GLU A 104 -15.35 0.03 -12.05
N VAL A 105 -15.43 -1.27 -11.73
CA VAL A 105 -16.67 -2.04 -11.91
C VAL A 105 -17.78 -1.52 -11.01
N ALA A 106 -17.49 -1.11 -9.76
CA ALA A 106 -18.49 -0.55 -8.86
C ALA A 106 -19.06 0.79 -9.34
N GLN A 107 -18.24 1.63 -9.98
CA GLN A 107 -18.66 2.92 -10.53
C GLN A 107 -19.50 2.81 -11.81
N ALA A 108 -19.39 1.67 -12.50
CA ALA A 108 -20.15 1.38 -13.72
C ALA A 108 -21.57 0.83 -13.45
N TRP A 109 -21.93 0.59 -12.18
CA TRP A 109 -23.23 0.06 -11.73
C TRP A 109 -24.06 1.12 -11.02
#